data_AF-A0A843HYB9-F1
#
_entry.id   AF-A0A843HYB9-F1
#
_cell.length_a   1.000
_cell.length_b   1.000
_cell.length_c   1.000
_cell.angle_alpha   90.00
_cell.angle_beta   90.00
_cell.angle_gamma   90.00
#
_symmetry.space_group_name_H-M   'P 1'
#
loop_
_entity.id
_entity.type
_entity.pdbx_description
1 polymer ?
#
loop_
_entity_poly.entity_id
_entity_poly.type
_entity_poly.pdbx_seq_one_letter_code
_entity_poly.pdbx_strand_id
1 'polypeptide(L)'
;VIPHYIPKFFQNFSKMNTFSCITHGIERAVKEVDHIKKPLIIGYSEDYVSGCEGLCNNKIRATYISDGEKDIGIVYIYSNNSDPELTKKLREKLGNLVTYPILITPDDHSCTGTLPGDLYLPAQPCDAIINKGYEILQKAKMSSHETEVYFKKEDIKGVKVLGSFISLMVKALEEVGGYTMKTFWIPLLTPFLLTLIFALLLSNAHIKF
;
A
#
# COMPACT_ATOMS: atom_id res chain seq x y z
N VAL A 1 -16.68 16.12 -27.67
CA VAL A 1 -15.69 17.05 -27.06
C VAL A 1 -16.33 17.63 -25.81
N ILE A 2 -16.07 17.00 -24.66
CA ILE A 2 -16.62 17.41 -23.35
C ILE A 2 -15.59 18.36 -22.74
N PRO A 3 -15.96 19.57 -22.28
CA PRO A 3 -14.99 20.50 -21.76
C PRO A 3 -14.42 19.99 -20.44
N HIS A 4 -13.10 19.79 -20.39
CA HIS A 4 -12.34 19.61 -19.16
C HIS A 4 -12.45 20.88 -18.31
N TYR A 5 -13.50 20.98 -17.51
CA TYR A 5 -13.53 21.94 -16.41
C TYR A 5 -12.75 21.33 -15.25
N ILE A 6 -11.42 21.43 -15.33
CA ILE A 6 -10.57 21.25 -14.15
C ILE A 6 -10.85 22.46 -13.27
N PRO A 7 -11.43 22.32 -12.07
CA PRO A 7 -11.65 23.45 -11.19
C PRO A 7 -10.32 24.17 -10.96
N LYS A 8 -10.32 25.52 -10.95
CA LYS A 8 -9.15 26.36 -10.63
C LYS A 8 -8.40 25.93 -9.35
N PHE A 9 -9.06 25.13 -8.49
CA PHE A 9 -8.47 24.39 -7.37
C PHE A 9 -7.18 23.65 -7.75
N PHE A 10 -7.16 22.86 -8.83
CA PHE A 10 -6.00 22.00 -9.17
C PHE A 10 -4.81 22.75 -9.79
N GLN A 11 -4.99 23.98 -10.27
CA GLN A 11 -3.91 24.71 -10.97
C GLN A 11 -2.82 25.25 -10.04
N ASN A 12 -3.11 25.39 -8.73
CA ASN A 12 -2.16 25.93 -7.75
C ASN A 12 -1.44 24.86 -6.91
N PHE A 13 -1.74 23.57 -7.10
CA PHE A 13 -1.14 22.48 -6.31
C PHE A 13 0.24 22.01 -6.79
N SER A 14 0.74 22.50 -7.93
CA SER A 14 2.02 22.00 -8.48
C SER A 14 3.27 22.39 -7.68
N LYS A 15 3.13 23.26 -6.66
CA LYS A 15 4.24 23.76 -5.83
C LYS A 15 4.25 23.25 -4.38
N MET A 16 3.28 22.45 -3.95
CA MET A 16 3.22 21.91 -2.59
C MET A 16 3.60 20.43 -2.57
N ASN A 17 4.34 20.01 -1.55
CA ASN A 17 4.51 18.57 -1.29
C ASN A 17 3.16 17.95 -0.87
N THR A 18 2.97 16.65 -1.16
CA THR A 18 1.71 15.92 -0.95
C THR A 18 1.23 16.00 0.50
N PHE A 19 2.15 16.01 1.46
CA PHE A 19 1.84 16.12 2.88
C PHE A 19 1.19 17.46 3.22
N SER A 20 1.79 18.59 2.81
CA SER A 20 1.27 19.94 3.05
C SER A 20 -0.09 20.17 2.40
N CYS A 21 -0.32 19.56 1.24
CA CYS A 21 -1.60 19.57 0.54
C CYS A 21 -2.71 18.90 1.37
N ILE A 22 -2.43 17.73 1.96
CA ILE A 22 -3.41 16.98 2.77
C ILE A 22 -3.73 17.75 4.05
N THR A 23 -2.72 18.23 4.78
CA THR A 23 -2.94 18.98 6.04
C THR A 23 -3.67 20.30 5.79
N HIS A 24 -3.29 21.09 4.78
CA HIS A 24 -4.02 22.31 4.44
C HIS A 24 -5.46 22.03 3.99
N GLY A 25 -5.68 20.94 3.24
CA GLY A 25 -7.02 20.53 2.82
C GLY A 25 -7.92 20.20 4.02
N ILE A 26 -7.39 19.45 4.99
CA ILE A 26 -8.11 19.09 6.23
C ILE A 26 -8.37 20.35 7.08
N GLU A 27 -7.36 21.18 7.33
CA GLU A 27 -7.50 22.39 8.15
C GLU A 27 -8.53 23.38 7.58
N ARG A 28 -8.57 23.52 6.25
CA ARG A 28 -9.56 24.37 5.58
C ARG A 28 -10.96 23.79 5.68
N ALA A 29 -11.13 22.48 5.44
CA ALA A 29 -12.42 21.82 5.56
C ALA A 29 -12.97 21.90 6.99
N VAL A 30 -12.11 21.74 8.01
CA VAL A 30 -12.51 21.89 9.42
C VAL A 30 -12.96 23.32 9.72
N LYS A 31 -12.25 24.34 9.22
CA LYS A 31 -12.62 25.75 9.41
C LYS A 31 -13.90 26.17 8.68
N GLU A 32 -14.19 25.59 7.53
CA GLU A 32 -15.41 25.89 6.75
C GLU A 32 -16.67 25.24 7.33
N VAL A 33 -16.53 24.19 8.15
CA VAL A 33 -17.66 23.37 8.68
C VAL A 33 -18.08 23.76 10.11
N ASP A 34 -17.38 24.71 10.75
CA ASP A 34 -17.53 25.09 12.18
C ASP A 34 -18.93 25.64 12.58
N HIS A 35 -19.87 25.77 11.63
CA HIS A 35 -21.22 26.28 11.86
C HIS A 35 -22.36 25.30 11.54
N ILE A 36 -22.07 24.08 11.06
CA ILE A 36 -23.10 23.09 10.72
C ILE A 36 -22.80 21.76 11.42
N LYS A 37 -23.47 21.51 12.56
CA LYS A 37 -23.43 20.22 13.23
C LYS A 37 -24.31 19.22 12.47
N LYS A 38 -23.68 18.39 11.63
CA LYS A 38 -24.34 17.24 11.03
C LYS A 38 -24.12 15.99 11.89
N PRO A 39 -25.12 15.08 11.98
CA PRO A 39 -24.91 13.80 12.64
C PRO A 39 -23.87 13.01 11.85
N LEU A 40 -22.95 12.33 12.56
CA LEU A 40 -22.02 11.42 11.94
C LEU A 40 -22.51 10.00 12.16
N ILE A 41 -22.97 9.35 11.11
CA ILE A 41 -23.54 8.00 11.17
C ILE A 41 -22.53 7.03 10.57
N ILE A 42 -22.15 6.01 11.34
CA ILE A 42 -21.16 5.02 10.91
C ILE A 42 -21.73 3.62 11.07
N GLY A 43 -21.47 2.76 10.09
CA GLY A 43 -21.78 1.35 10.13
C GLY A 43 -20.63 0.51 9.59
N TYR A 44 -20.49 -0.71 10.10
CA TYR A 44 -19.42 -1.64 9.70
C TYR A 44 -19.99 -3.04 9.54
N SER A 45 -19.52 -3.75 8.52
CA SER A 45 -19.81 -5.17 8.32
C SER A 45 -18.60 -5.87 7.71
N GLU A 46 -18.44 -7.15 8.03
CA GLU A 46 -17.40 -7.98 7.46
C GLU A 46 -17.96 -9.35 7.10
N ASP A 47 -17.39 -9.96 6.06
CA ASP A 47 -17.73 -11.29 5.61
C ASP A 47 -16.54 -11.87 4.83
N TYR A 48 -16.75 -13.04 4.22
CA TYR A 48 -15.79 -13.72 3.37
C TYR A 48 -16.35 -13.90 1.95
N VAL A 49 -15.44 -13.86 0.98
CA VAL A 49 -15.70 -14.16 -0.43
C VAL A 49 -14.68 -15.17 -0.92
N SER A 50 -15.14 -16.20 -1.61
CA SER A 50 -14.29 -17.27 -2.15
C SER A 50 -14.50 -17.41 -3.64
N GLY A 51 -13.52 -18.00 -4.34
CA GLY A 51 -13.63 -18.28 -5.77
C GLY A 51 -13.38 -17.05 -6.67
N CYS A 52 -12.63 -16.06 -6.17
CA CYS A 52 -12.19 -14.92 -6.96
C CYS A 52 -10.66 -14.89 -7.01
N GLU A 53 -10.11 -14.58 -8.17
CA GLU A 53 -8.67 -14.47 -8.38
C GLU A 53 -8.13 -13.10 -7.95
N GLY A 54 -6.86 -13.09 -7.53
CA GLY A 54 -6.15 -11.87 -7.13
C GLY A 54 -6.43 -11.37 -5.70
N LEU A 55 -7.18 -12.12 -4.88
CA LEU A 55 -7.32 -11.83 -3.44
C LEU A 55 -6.18 -12.50 -2.65
N CYS A 56 -5.45 -11.71 -1.85
CA CYS A 56 -4.49 -12.24 -0.88
C CYS A 56 -5.18 -12.76 0.39
N ASN A 57 -6.35 -12.23 0.71
CA ASN A 57 -7.21 -12.74 1.78
C ASN A 57 -8.68 -12.67 1.35
N ASN A 58 -9.42 -13.74 1.63
CA ASN A 58 -10.84 -13.87 1.29
C ASN A 58 -11.76 -12.96 2.13
N LYS A 59 -11.23 -12.23 3.11
CA LYS A 59 -12.01 -11.28 3.90
C LYS A 59 -12.44 -10.08 3.05
N ILE A 60 -13.66 -9.62 3.25
CA ILE A 60 -14.17 -8.38 2.66
C ILE A 60 -14.84 -7.57 3.76
N ARG A 61 -14.60 -6.27 3.77
CA ARG A 61 -15.13 -5.35 4.79
C ARG A 61 -15.88 -4.23 4.11
N ALA A 62 -16.94 -3.75 4.74
CA ALA A 62 -17.61 -2.54 4.31
C ALA A 62 -17.82 -1.58 5.47
N THR A 63 -17.58 -0.30 5.19
CA THR A 63 -17.85 0.80 6.09
C THR A 63 -18.82 1.75 5.41
N TYR A 64 -19.91 2.06 6.10
CA TYR A 64 -20.87 3.08 5.72
C TYR A 64 -20.60 4.33 6.56
N ILE A 65 -20.54 5.50 5.92
CA ILE A 65 -20.38 6.80 6.60
C ILE A 65 -21.39 7.76 6.01
N SER A 66 -22.18 8.44 6.84
CA SER A 66 -23.14 9.46 6.40
C SER A 66 -23.14 10.68 7.31
N ASP A 67 -23.42 11.83 6.72
CA ASP A 67 -23.70 13.09 7.43
C ASP A 67 -25.21 13.39 7.55
N GLY A 68 -26.07 12.41 7.22
CA GLY A 68 -27.52 12.54 7.14
C GLY A 68 -28.06 13.05 5.80
N GLU A 69 -27.23 13.66 4.95
CA GLU A 69 -27.60 14.14 3.62
C GLU A 69 -26.92 13.36 2.50
N LYS A 70 -25.63 13.10 2.68
CA LYS A 70 -24.77 12.35 1.76
C LYS A 70 -24.21 11.15 2.49
N ASP A 71 -23.89 10.14 1.70
CA ASP A 71 -23.31 8.92 2.23
C ASP A 71 -22.21 8.34 1.35
N ILE A 72 -21.24 7.75 2.02
CA ILE A 72 -20.06 7.13 1.46
C ILE A 72 -20.12 5.66 1.85
N GLY A 73 -19.98 4.79 0.86
CA GLY A 73 -19.83 3.36 1.06
C GLY A 73 -18.45 2.92 0.65
N ILE A 74 -17.67 2.44 1.61
CA ILE A 74 -16.32 1.93 1.39
C ILE A 74 -16.38 0.42 1.43
N VAL A 75 -16.01 -0.23 0.33
CA VAL A 75 -15.76 -1.67 0.30
C VAL A 75 -14.26 -1.89 0.23
N TYR A 76 -13.75 -2.66 1.17
CA TYR A 76 -12.34 -2.97 1.33
C TYR A 76 -12.11 -4.45 1.06
N ILE A 77 -11.23 -4.75 0.11
CA ILE A 77 -10.81 -6.11 -0.25
C ILE A 77 -9.31 -6.25 -0.03
N TYR A 78 -8.88 -7.43 0.40
CA TYR A 78 -7.47 -7.72 0.61
C TYR A 78 -6.84 -8.21 -0.68
N SER A 79 -6.39 -7.25 -1.46
CA SER A 79 -5.64 -7.45 -2.70
C SER A 79 -4.51 -6.43 -2.75
N ASN A 80 -3.56 -6.70 -3.62
CA ASN A 80 -2.52 -5.78 -4.01
C ASN A 80 -3.15 -4.56 -4.71
N ASN A 81 -3.71 -4.77 -5.90
CA ASN A 81 -4.46 -3.78 -6.65
C ASN A 81 -5.83 -4.34 -7.07
N SER A 82 -6.71 -3.48 -7.57
CA SER A 82 -8.00 -3.88 -8.16
C SER A 82 -8.00 -3.64 -9.65
N ASP A 83 -8.56 -4.57 -10.41
CA ASP A 83 -8.83 -4.33 -11.83
C ASP A 83 -9.80 -3.14 -12.01
N PRO A 84 -9.57 -2.23 -12.98
CA PRO A 84 -10.46 -1.11 -13.24
C PRO A 84 -11.91 -1.51 -13.56
N GLU A 85 -12.12 -2.66 -14.23
CA GLU A 85 -13.45 -3.19 -14.53
C GLU A 85 -14.17 -3.67 -13.27
N LEU A 86 -13.46 -4.32 -12.33
CA LEU A 86 -14.02 -4.68 -11.02
C LEU A 86 -14.48 -3.42 -10.28
N THR A 87 -13.63 -2.38 -10.26
CA THR A 87 -13.95 -1.10 -9.61
C THR A 87 -15.18 -0.45 -10.23
N LYS A 88 -15.27 -0.46 -11.56
CA LYS A 88 -16.41 0.10 -12.30
C LYS A 88 -17.70 -0.64 -11.97
N LYS A 89 -17.72 -1.97 -12.13
CA LYS A 89 -18.92 -2.80 -11.88
C LYS A 89 -19.40 -2.68 -10.44
N LEU A 90 -18.48 -2.70 -9.48
CA LEU A 90 -18.82 -2.54 -8.08
C LEU A 90 -19.42 -1.15 -7.83
N ARG A 91 -18.81 -0.08 -8.32
CA ARG A 91 -19.34 1.29 -8.15
C ARG A 91 -20.71 1.46 -8.77
N GLU A 92 -20.95 0.93 -9.96
CA GLU A 92 -22.26 0.96 -10.62
C GLU A 92 -23.32 0.27 -9.76
N LYS A 93 -23.00 -0.91 -9.20
CA LYS A 93 -23.93 -1.64 -8.33
C LYS A 93 -24.20 -0.93 -7.00
N LEU A 94 -23.14 -0.42 -6.36
CA LEU A 94 -23.22 0.26 -5.07
C LEU A 94 -23.80 1.67 -5.15
N GLY A 95 -23.76 2.32 -6.32
CA GLY A 95 -24.38 3.64 -6.55
C GLY A 95 -25.90 3.65 -6.30
N ASN A 96 -26.54 2.47 -6.28
CA ASN A 96 -27.95 2.33 -5.87
C ASN A 96 -28.15 2.37 -4.35
N LEU A 97 -27.09 2.22 -3.56
CA LEU A 97 -27.14 2.21 -2.09
C LEU A 97 -26.60 3.49 -1.46
N VAL A 98 -25.58 4.10 -2.08
CA VAL A 98 -24.83 5.24 -1.52
C VAL A 98 -24.47 6.25 -2.60
N THR A 99 -24.28 7.49 -2.18
CA THR A 99 -23.92 8.63 -3.02
C THR A 99 -22.51 8.47 -3.58
N TYR A 100 -21.56 7.99 -2.76
CA TYR A 100 -20.16 7.83 -3.14
C TYR A 100 -19.65 6.42 -2.82
N PRO A 101 -19.71 5.49 -3.79
CA PRO A 101 -19.14 4.16 -3.62
C PRO A 101 -17.63 4.16 -3.90
N ILE A 102 -16.87 3.56 -2.98
CA ILE A 102 -15.41 3.49 -3.04
C ILE A 102 -14.97 2.03 -2.85
N LEU A 103 -14.15 1.54 -3.77
CA LEU A 103 -13.39 0.30 -3.59
C LEU A 103 -11.98 0.66 -3.11
N ILE A 104 -11.51 0.00 -2.05
CA ILE A 104 -10.16 0.16 -1.51
C ILE A 104 -9.45 -1.19 -1.48
N THR A 105 -8.19 -1.16 -1.89
CA THR A 105 -7.21 -2.24 -1.68
C THR A 105 -6.08 -1.71 -0.81
N PRO A 106 -5.51 -2.51 0.10
CA PRO A 106 -4.43 -2.06 0.96
C PRO A 106 -3.02 -2.20 0.38
N ASP A 107 -2.88 -2.51 -0.91
CA ASP A 107 -1.57 -2.87 -1.47
C ASP A 107 -0.99 -4.10 -0.75
N ASP A 108 -1.83 -5.13 -0.56
CA ASP A 108 -1.40 -6.37 0.10
C ASP A 108 -0.45 -7.18 -0.79
N HIS A 109 0.82 -7.27 -0.39
CA HIS A 109 1.84 -8.06 -1.08
C HIS A 109 2.07 -9.44 -0.43
N SER A 110 1.25 -9.86 0.53
CA SER A 110 1.44 -11.15 1.23
C SER A 110 1.32 -12.37 0.31
N CYS A 111 0.56 -12.26 -0.78
CA CYS A 111 0.39 -13.33 -1.77
C CYS A 111 1.18 -13.10 -3.06
N THR A 112 1.83 -11.95 -3.23
CA THR A 112 2.49 -11.56 -4.48
C THR A 112 3.96 -11.98 -4.48
N GLY A 113 4.44 -12.60 -5.57
CA GLY A 113 5.85 -12.95 -5.74
C GLY A 113 6.36 -14.03 -4.76
N THR A 114 5.45 -14.84 -4.21
CA THR A 114 5.79 -15.92 -3.28
C THR A 114 6.39 -17.15 -3.99
N LEU A 115 6.08 -17.33 -5.28
CA LEU A 115 6.64 -18.39 -6.12
C LEU A 115 7.28 -17.85 -7.41
N PRO A 116 8.39 -18.43 -7.89
CA PRO A 116 8.96 -18.08 -9.19
C PRO A 116 7.96 -18.35 -10.31
N GLY A 117 7.56 -17.31 -11.04
CA GLY A 117 6.59 -17.40 -12.14
C GLY A 117 5.19 -16.87 -11.80
N ASP A 118 4.90 -16.59 -10.53
CA ASP A 118 3.65 -15.90 -10.15
C ASP A 118 3.72 -14.45 -10.60
N LEU A 119 2.94 -14.14 -11.62
CA LEU A 119 2.74 -12.78 -12.09
C LEU A 119 1.90 -12.00 -11.07
N TYR A 120 2.18 -10.71 -11.00
CA TYR A 120 1.37 -9.76 -10.25
C TYR A 120 -0.08 -9.79 -10.75
N LEU A 121 -1.00 -10.35 -9.97
CA LEU A 121 -2.41 -10.48 -10.35
C LEU A 121 -3.29 -9.57 -9.47
N PRO A 122 -3.86 -8.49 -10.00
CA PRO A 122 -4.82 -7.67 -9.26
C PRO A 122 -6.14 -8.43 -9.08
N ALA A 123 -6.95 -8.01 -8.12
CA ALA A 123 -8.29 -8.55 -7.90
C ALA A 123 -9.13 -8.43 -9.18
N GLN A 124 -9.47 -9.58 -9.77
CA GLN A 124 -10.14 -9.68 -11.05
C GLN A 124 -11.65 -9.40 -10.92
N PRO A 125 -12.33 -8.98 -12.01
CA PRO A 125 -13.78 -8.86 -12.04
C PRO A 125 -14.45 -10.18 -11.65
N CYS A 126 -15.08 -10.21 -10.47
CA CYS A 126 -15.70 -11.40 -9.92
C CYS A 126 -17.08 -11.04 -9.38
N ASP A 127 -18.13 -11.71 -9.88
CA ASP A 127 -19.50 -11.46 -9.45
C ASP A 127 -19.69 -11.73 -7.96
N ALA A 128 -18.92 -12.67 -7.39
CA ALA A 128 -18.97 -12.93 -5.95
C ALA A 128 -18.48 -11.73 -5.13
N ILE A 129 -17.40 -11.03 -5.53
CA ILE A 129 -16.96 -9.78 -4.87
C ILE A 129 -18.03 -8.69 -5.02
N ILE A 130 -18.60 -8.55 -6.22
CA ILE A 130 -19.58 -7.50 -6.53
C ILE A 130 -20.87 -7.70 -5.73
N ASN A 131 -21.37 -8.93 -5.70
CA ASN A 131 -22.58 -9.29 -4.96
C ASN A 131 -22.35 -9.21 -3.45
N LYS A 132 -21.23 -9.76 -2.98
CA LYS A 132 -20.91 -9.74 -1.56
C LYS A 132 -20.67 -8.32 -1.06
N GLY A 133 -19.96 -7.49 -1.83
CA GLY A 133 -19.74 -6.07 -1.53
C GLY A 133 -21.05 -5.28 -1.35
N TYR A 134 -22.05 -5.54 -2.20
CA TYR A 134 -23.39 -4.95 -2.05
C TYR A 134 -24.07 -5.43 -0.76
N GLU A 135 -24.08 -6.75 -0.51
CA GLU A 135 -24.72 -7.34 0.66
C GLU A 135 -24.13 -6.79 1.96
N ILE A 136 -22.81 -6.77 2.10
CA ILE A 136 -22.15 -6.31 3.32
C ILE A 136 -22.29 -4.80 3.51
N LEU A 137 -22.32 -4.00 2.43
CA LEU A 137 -22.53 -2.56 2.55
C LEU A 137 -23.97 -2.27 2.97
N GLN A 138 -24.94 -3.02 2.45
CA GLN A 138 -26.32 -2.93 2.90
C GLN A 138 -26.45 -3.29 4.38
N LYS A 139 -25.79 -4.37 4.83
CA LYS A 139 -25.73 -4.73 6.27
C LYS A 139 -25.10 -3.62 7.10
N ALA A 140 -23.97 -3.06 6.66
CA ALA A 140 -23.30 -1.95 7.34
C ALA A 140 -24.21 -0.71 7.45
N LYS A 141 -24.94 -0.37 6.39
CA LYS A 141 -25.91 0.73 6.39
C LYS A 141 -27.06 0.47 7.36
N MET A 142 -27.60 -0.75 7.40
CA MET A 142 -28.68 -1.14 8.31
C MET A 142 -28.27 -1.15 9.78
N SER A 143 -27.02 -1.52 10.09
CA SER A 143 -26.48 -1.53 11.44
C SER A 143 -25.82 -0.20 11.84
N SER A 144 -26.00 0.85 11.05
CA SER A 144 -25.35 2.13 11.29
C SER A 144 -26.02 2.90 12.43
N HIS A 145 -25.21 3.66 13.16
CA HIS A 145 -25.66 4.45 14.28
C HIS A 145 -24.89 5.76 14.35
N GLU A 146 -25.50 6.78 14.95
CA GLU A 146 -24.83 8.04 15.23
C GLU A 146 -23.64 7.80 16.16
N THR A 147 -22.49 8.33 15.79
CA THR A 147 -21.19 8.01 16.37
C THR A 147 -20.36 9.28 16.53
N GLU A 148 -19.69 9.42 17.68
CA GLU A 148 -18.66 10.44 17.88
C GLU A 148 -17.30 9.92 17.42
N VAL A 149 -16.57 10.70 16.62
CA VAL A 149 -15.23 10.32 16.14
C VAL A 149 -14.15 11.12 16.86
N TYR A 150 -13.15 10.40 17.35
CA TYR A 150 -11.98 10.95 18.01
C TYR A 150 -10.74 10.67 17.15
N PHE A 151 -9.96 11.71 16.88
CA PHE A 151 -8.71 11.59 16.16
C PHE A 151 -7.54 11.62 17.14
N LYS A 152 -6.71 10.59 17.12
CA LYS A 152 -5.44 10.53 17.86
C LYS A 152 -4.32 10.25 16.88
N LYS A 153 -3.29 11.09 16.91
CA LYS A 153 -2.04 10.84 16.21
C LYS A 153 -1.07 10.16 17.17
N GLU A 154 -0.55 8.99 16.79
CA GLU A 154 0.52 8.31 17.51
C GLU A 154 1.71 8.06 16.59
N ASP A 155 2.90 8.46 17.02
CA ASP A 155 4.14 8.20 16.30
C ASP A 155 4.74 6.88 16.80
N ILE A 156 4.50 5.80 16.06
CA ILE A 156 5.03 4.48 16.42
C ILE A 156 6.44 4.32 15.84
N LYS A 157 7.45 4.22 16.70
CA LYS A 157 8.85 3.97 16.32
C LYS A 157 9.18 2.49 16.44
N GLY A 158 10.02 1.99 15.53
CA GLY A 158 10.55 0.61 15.61
C GLY A 158 9.61 -0.49 15.12
N VAL A 159 8.56 -0.14 14.36
CA VAL A 159 7.71 -1.14 13.70
C VAL A 159 8.56 -1.88 12.66
N LYS A 160 8.62 -3.21 12.76
CA LYS A 160 9.20 -4.05 11.69
C LYS A 160 8.22 -4.08 10.54
N VAL A 161 8.30 -3.09 9.65
CA VAL A 161 7.39 -2.92 8.50
C VAL A 161 7.60 -4.00 7.43
N LEU A 162 8.76 -4.64 7.45
CA LEU A 162 9.13 -5.69 6.52
C LEU A 162 9.07 -7.04 7.24
N GLY A 163 8.38 -8.02 6.64
CA GLY A 163 8.22 -9.36 7.18
C GLY A 163 9.56 -9.99 7.61
N SER A 164 9.49 -10.98 8.51
CA SER A 164 10.67 -11.61 9.13
C SER A 164 11.76 -11.99 8.11
N PHE A 165 11.37 -12.46 6.93
CA PHE A 165 12.27 -12.85 5.85
C PHE A 165 13.06 -11.67 5.25
N ILE A 166 12.40 -10.55 4.93
CA ILE A 166 13.08 -9.37 4.38
C ILE A 166 13.98 -8.73 5.43
N SER A 167 13.52 -8.68 6.70
CA SER A 167 14.37 -8.23 7.80
C SER A 167 15.63 -9.10 7.97
N LEU A 168 15.50 -10.41 7.72
CA LEU A 168 16.62 -11.35 7.76
C LEU A 168 17.57 -11.16 6.58
N MET A 169 17.05 -10.89 5.38
CA MET A 169 17.87 -10.53 4.21
C MET A 169 18.62 -9.21 4.39
N VAL A 170 17.96 -8.17 4.91
CA VAL A 170 18.60 -6.88 5.20
C VAL A 170 19.71 -7.06 6.23
N LYS A 171 19.46 -7.82 7.31
CA LYS A 171 20.50 -8.14 8.30
C LYS A 171 21.66 -8.92 7.70
N ALA A 172 21.38 -9.91 6.86
CA ALA A 172 22.42 -10.67 6.16
C ALA A 172 23.26 -9.76 5.25
N LEU A 173 22.64 -8.81 4.55
CA LEU A 173 23.34 -7.82 3.73
C LEU A 173 24.17 -6.84 4.57
N GLU A 174 23.69 -6.41 5.74
CA GLU A 174 24.46 -5.57 6.66
C GLU A 174 25.68 -6.32 7.22
N GLU A 175 25.52 -7.60 7.57
CA GLU A 175 26.59 -8.42 8.13
C GLU A 175 27.64 -8.80 7.07
N VAL A 176 27.20 -9.25 5.90
CA VAL A 176 28.09 -9.56 4.75
C VAL A 176 28.71 -8.29 4.20
N GLY A 177 27.97 -7.19 4.12
CA GLY A 177 28.48 -5.89 3.69
C GLY A 177 29.53 -5.34 4.66
N GLY A 178 29.28 -5.43 5.97
CA GLY A 178 30.23 -5.05 7.01
C GLY A 178 31.51 -5.90 6.98
N TYR A 179 31.39 -7.20 6.76
CA TYR A 179 32.54 -8.09 6.57
C TYR A 179 33.31 -7.73 5.30
N THR A 180 32.61 -7.58 4.18
CA THR A 180 33.19 -7.25 2.86
C THR A 180 33.93 -5.92 2.90
N MET A 181 33.39 -4.88 3.53
CA MET A 181 34.07 -3.60 3.68
C MET A 181 35.35 -3.70 4.51
N LYS A 182 35.37 -4.54 5.56
CA LYS A 182 36.58 -4.78 6.37
C LYS A 182 37.64 -5.60 5.64
N THR A 183 37.24 -6.51 4.77
CA THR A 183 38.14 -7.43 4.04
C THR A 183 38.39 -7.04 2.59
N PHE A 184 37.82 -5.92 2.11
CA PHE A 184 37.88 -5.49 0.70
C PHE A 184 39.32 -5.33 0.18
N TRP A 185 40.25 -4.94 1.06
CA TRP A 185 41.65 -4.77 0.72
C TRP A 185 42.37 -6.09 0.39
N ILE A 186 41.88 -7.23 0.89
CA ILE A 186 42.51 -8.54 0.69
C ILE A 186 42.54 -8.91 -0.80
N PRO A 187 41.41 -9.04 -1.51
CA PRO A 187 41.43 -9.35 -2.94
C PRO A 187 42.08 -8.25 -3.79
N LEU A 188 42.14 -7.01 -3.28
CA LEU A 188 42.83 -5.91 -3.96
C LEU A 188 44.36 -6.05 -3.88
N LEU A 189 44.92 -6.39 -2.72
CA LEU A 189 46.38 -6.48 -2.50
C LEU A 189 46.98 -7.86 -2.82
N THR A 190 46.16 -8.92 -2.77
CA THR A 190 46.63 -10.29 -3.00
C THR A 190 47.27 -10.50 -4.39
N PRO A 191 46.73 -9.95 -5.50
CA PRO A 191 47.36 -10.08 -6.82
C PRO A 191 48.74 -9.42 -6.88
N PHE A 192 48.92 -8.25 -6.25
CA PHE A 192 50.19 -7.55 -6.22
C PHE A 192 51.24 -8.31 -5.38
N LEU A 193 50.83 -8.81 -4.21
CA LEU A 193 51.70 -9.63 -3.36
C LEU A 193 52.11 -10.93 -4.05
N LEU A 194 51.19 -11.62 -4.72
CA LEU A 194 51.50 -12.81 -5.51
C LEU A 194 52.47 -12.49 -6.64
N THR A 195 52.25 -11.40 -7.38
CA THR A 195 53.15 -10.97 -8.47
C THR A 195 54.56 -10.68 -7.96
N LEU A 196 54.69 -10.02 -6.80
CA LEU A 196 55.98 -9.75 -6.15
C LEU A 196 56.69 -11.05 -5.73
N ILE A 197 55.95 -11.99 -5.12
CA ILE A 197 56.49 -13.30 -4.72
C ILE A 197 56.98 -14.07 -5.95
N PHE A 198 56.20 -14.10 -7.03
CA PHE A 198 56.61 -14.74 -8.28
C PHE A 198 57.86 -14.09 -8.89
N ALA A 199 57.94 -12.75 -8.90
CA ALA A 199 59.10 -12.03 -9.39
C ALA A 199 60.37 -12.32 -8.58
N LEU A 200 60.27 -12.38 -7.25
CA LEU A 200 61.39 -12.69 -6.36
C LEU A 200 61.85 -14.16 -6.48
N LEU A 201 60.91 -15.10 -6.63
CA LEU A 201 61.23 -16.51 -6.87
C LEU A 201 61.93 -16.71 -8.22
N LEU A 202 61.47 -16.01 -9.27
CA LEU A 202 62.11 -16.05 -10.59
C LEU A 202 63.47 -15.34 -10.60
N SER A 203 63.65 -14.23 -9.89
CA SER A 203 64.96 -13.55 -9.83
C SER A 203 66.01 -14.37 -9.08
N ASN A 204 65.64 -15.06 -8.00
CA ASN A 204 66.53 -15.96 -7.27
C ASN A 204 66.85 -17.25 -8.06
N ALA A 205 65.99 -17.66 -9.00
CA ALA A 205 66.30 -18.77 -9.90
C ALA A 205 67.33 -18.40 -10.98
N HIS A 206 67.49 -17.10 -11.29
CA HIS A 206 68.46 -16.60 -12.27
C HIS A 206 69.84 -16.21 -11.67
N ILE A 207 70.00 -16.19 -10.34
CA ILE A 207 71.30 -16.00 -9.67
C ILE A 207 71.86 -17.38 -9.27
N LYS A 208 72.17 -18.19 -10.27
CA LYS A 208 73.11 -19.32 -10.19
C LYS A 208 73.89 -19.39 -11.49
N PHE A 209 74.92 -18.56 -11.59
CA PHE A 209 76.09 -18.75 -12.42
C PHE A 209 77.32 -18.43 -11.58
#